data_AF-A0A2A5X6C9-F1
#
_entry.id   AF-A0A2A5X6C9-F1
#
_cell.length_a   1.000
_cell.length_b   1.000
_cell.length_c   1.000
_cell.angle_alpha   90.00
_cell.angle_beta   90.00
_cell.angle_gamma   90.00
#
_symmetry.space_group_name_H-M   'P 1'
#
loop_
_entity.id
_entity.type
_entity.pdbx_description
1 polymer ?
#
loop_
_entity_poly.entity_id
_entity_poly.type
_entity_poly.pdbx_seq_one_letter_code
_entity_poly.pdbx_strand_id
1 'polypeptide(L)'
;MRLLKLHPDYIGATLSSLCIIHCFLTPILFITQAHMSTAPGWWQPLNFVFLFLSFLAIYRSVQNSSNQLVKVMFFVFWTLLAFLLISEEFEILHLPEAITYATGFSLAFLHIYNKKYCQCDKE
;
A
#
# COMPACT_ATOMS: atom_id res chain seq x y z
N MET A 1 -0.45 11.36 -18.85
CA MET A 1 0.49 11.83 -17.80
C MET A 1 0.05 13.14 -17.10
N ARG A 2 -1.27 13.38 -16.92
CA ARG A 2 -1.81 14.56 -16.18
C ARG A 2 -2.30 14.23 -14.76
N LEU A 3 -2.50 12.95 -14.44
CA LEU A 3 -2.90 12.50 -13.11
C LEU A 3 -1.80 12.66 -12.03
N LEU A 4 -0.56 12.95 -12.46
CA LEU A 4 0.59 13.17 -11.58
C LEU A 4 0.60 14.56 -10.89
N LYS A 5 -0.29 15.48 -11.28
CA LYS A 5 -0.39 16.82 -10.66
C LYS A 5 -1.22 16.82 -9.37
N LEU A 6 -1.93 15.73 -9.08
CA LEU A 6 -2.55 15.53 -7.78
C LEU A 6 -1.46 15.20 -6.77
N HIS A 7 -1.50 15.84 -5.59
CA HIS A 7 -0.48 15.71 -4.56
C HIS A 7 -0.14 14.22 -4.32
N PRO A 8 1.12 13.79 -4.54
CA PRO A 8 1.51 12.37 -4.53
C PRO A 8 1.14 11.67 -3.21
N ASP A 9 1.09 12.41 -2.10
CA ASP A 9 0.63 11.92 -0.80
C ASP A 9 -0.85 11.51 -0.78
N TYR A 10 -1.73 12.19 -1.54
CA TYR A 10 -3.15 11.81 -1.62
C TYR A 10 -3.34 10.51 -2.41
N ILE A 11 -2.56 10.35 -3.48
CA ILE A 11 -2.54 9.12 -4.27
C ILE A 11 -2.00 7.97 -3.41
N GLY A 12 -0.88 8.18 -2.71
CA GLY A 12 -0.30 7.18 -1.80
C GLY A 12 -1.25 6.76 -0.68
N ALA A 13 -1.94 7.72 -0.05
CA ALA A 13 -2.95 7.43 0.96
C ALA A 13 -4.13 6.63 0.39
N THR A 14 -4.65 7.02 -0.78
CA THR A 14 -5.77 6.31 -1.43
C THR A 14 -5.39 4.89 -1.83
N LEU A 15 -4.19 4.71 -2.39
CA LEU A 15 -3.68 3.39 -2.79
C LEU A 15 -3.45 2.48 -1.58
N SER A 16 -2.90 3.01 -0.50
CA SER A 16 -2.70 2.26 0.74
C SER A 16 -4.04 1.81 1.34
N SER A 17 -5.02 2.71 1.39
CA SER A 17 -6.39 2.36 1.83
C SER A 17 -7.05 1.33 0.92
N LEU A 18 -6.90 1.46 -0.39
CA LEU A 18 -7.48 0.53 -1.36
C LEU A 18 -6.85 -0.87 -1.25
N CYS A 19 -5.54 -0.95 -0.97
CA CYS A 19 -4.85 -2.21 -0.68
C CYS A 19 -5.41 -2.87 0.59
N ILE A 20 -5.63 -2.12 1.67
CA ILE A 20 -6.24 -2.65 2.91
C ILE A 20 -7.66 -3.17 2.64
N ILE A 21 -8.49 -2.39 1.93
CA ILE A 21 -9.86 -2.79 1.58
C ILE A 21 -9.85 -4.05 0.71
N HIS A 22 -8.93 -4.14 -0.26
CA HIS A 22 -8.76 -5.31 -1.10
C HIS A 22 -8.39 -6.54 -0.28
N CYS A 23 -7.36 -6.45 0.58
CA CYS A 23 -6.96 -7.54 1.48
C CYS A 23 -8.13 -7.98 2.38
N PHE A 24 -8.96 -7.05 2.88
CA PHE A 24 -10.12 -7.38 3.71
C PHE A 24 -11.25 -8.09 2.93
N LEU A 25 -11.46 -7.72 1.66
CA LEU A 25 -12.46 -8.35 0.80
C LEU A 25 -12.02 -9.73 0.28
N THR A 26 -10.73 -9.99 0.17
CA THR A 26 -10.19 -11.27 -0.32
C THR A 26 -10.74 -12.48 0.44
N PRO A 27 -10.65 -12.61 1.78
CA PRO A 27 -11.20 -13.77 2.47
C PRO A 27 -12.73 -13.89 2.32
N ILE A 28 -13.44 -12.76 2.24
CA ILE A 28 -14.91 -12.73 2.06
C ILE A 28 -15.30 -13.29 0.68
N LEU A 29 -14.55 -12.92 -0.36
CA LEU A 29 -14.78 -13.42 -1.72
C LEU A 29 -14.46 -14.92 -1.84
N PHE A 30 -13.40 -15.38 -1.19
CA PHE A 30 -13.05 -16.81 -1.22
C PHE A 30 -14.05 -17.69 -0.44
N ILE A 31 -14.64 -17.19 0.66
CA ILE A 31 -15.71 -17.89 1.38
C ILE A 31 -16.98 -18.00 0.51
N THR A 32 -17.39 -16.91 -0.13
CA THR A 32 -18.61 -16.89 -0.96
C THR A 32 -18.47 -17.66 -2.26
N GLN A 33 -17.25 -17.75 -2.80
CA GLN A 33 -16.95 -18.53 -3.99
C GLN A 33 -16.45 -19.95 -3.69
N ALA A 34 -16.50 -20.43 -2.45
CA ALA A 34 -16.10 -21.80 -2.11
C ALA A 34 -16.83 -22.89 -2.94
N HIS A 35 -17.99 -22.55 -3.52
CA HIS A 35 -18.76 -23.41 -4.43
C HIS A 35 -18.35 -23.32 -5.91
N MET A 36 -17.65 -22.25 -6.32
CA MET A 36 -17.12 -22.07 -7.66
C MET A 36 -15.61 -22.38 -7.60
N SER A 37 -15.19 -23.49 -8.21
CA SER A 37 -13.81 -24.03 -8.11
C SER A 37 -12.68 -23.13 -8.66
N THR A 38 -12.97 -21.86 -8.96
CA THR A 38 -12.04 -20.89 -9.52
C THR A 38 -12.34 -19.50 -8.97
N ALA A 39 -11.39 -18.95 -8.20
CA ALA A 39 -11.38 -17.53 -7.87
C ALA A 39 -11.24 -16.68 -9.15
N PRO A 40 -11.65 -15.40 -9.14
CA PRO A 40 -11.53 -14.54 -10.30
C PRO A 40 -10.03 -14.34 -10.58
N GLY A 41 -9.52 -14.82 -11.73
CA GLY A 41 -8.08 -14.77 -12.05
C GLY A 41 -7.46 -13.37 -12.13
N TRP A 42 -8.27 -12.31 -12.03
CA TRP A 42 -7.86 -10.91 -11.99
C TRP A 42 -7.68 -10.37 -10.55
N TRP A 43 -8.05 -11.14 -9.52
CA TRP A 43 -8.02 -10.69 -8.13
C TRP A 43 -6.61 -10.69 -7.53
N GLN A 44 -5.85 -11.78 -7.67
CA GLN A 44 -4.44 -11.86 -7.26
C GLN A 44 -3.53 -10.75 -7.81
N PRO A 45 -3.52 -10.44 -9.13
CA PRO A 45 -2.59 -9.43 -9.67
C PRO A 45 -2.84 -8.01 -9.15
N LEU A 46 -4.01 -7.70 -8.55
CA LEU A 46 -4.27 -6.39 -7.95
C LEU A 46 -3.27 -6.05 -6.83
N ASN A 47 -2.87 -7.04 -6.04
CA ASN A 47 -1.87 -6.88 -4.97
C ASN A 47 -0.57 -6.28 -5.50
N PHE A 48 -0.04 -6.85 -6.59
CA PHE A 48 1.18 -6.36 -7.25
C PHE A 48 1.01 -4.97 -7.85
N VAL A 49 -0.16 -4.67 -8.43
CA VAL A 49 -0.46 -3.34 -8.99
C VAL A 49 -0.49 -2.28 -7.89
N PHE A 50 -1.16 -2.55 -6.76
CA PHE A 50 -1.18 -1.61 -5.63
C PHE A 50 0.20 -1.41 -5.02
N LEU A 51 0.99 -2.48 -4.90
CA LEU A 51 2.35 -2.39 -4.37
C LEU A 51 3.26 -1.52 -5.26
N PHE A 52 3.16 -1.71 -6.58
CA PHE A 52 3.91 -0.91 -7.56
C PHE A 52 3.50 0.56 -7.56
N LEU A 53 2.20 0.85 -7.53
CA LEU A 53 1.70 2.24 -7.47
C LEU A 53 2.07 2.92 -6.14
N SER A 54 2.05 2.17 -5.03
CA SER A 54 2.49 2.65 -3.71
C SER A 54 3.97 3.05 -3.73
N PHE A 55 4.84 2.23 -4.35
CA PHE A 55 6.24 2.57 -4.54
C PHE A 55 6.44 3.88 -5.29
N LEU A 56 5.68 4.09 -6.37
CA LEU A 56 5.76 5.34 -7.14
C LEU A 56 5.30 6.55 -6.32
N ALA A 57 4.26 6.39 -5.50
CA ALA A 57 3.77 7.44 -4.61
C ALA A 57 4.82 7.80 -3.55
N ILE A 58 5.45 6.80 -2.93
CA ILE A 58 6.53 6.97 -1.95
C ILE A 58 7.73 7.66 -2.58
N TYR A 59 8.19 7.21 -3.74
CA TYR A 59 9.35 7.78 -4.43
C TYR A 59 9.20 9.30 -4.62
N ARG A 60 8.00 9.76 -4.97
CA ARG A 60 7.72 11.21 -5.07
C ARG A 60 7.52 11.90 -3.73
N SER A 61 6.86 11.25 -2.79
CA SER A 61 6.66 11.77 -1.44
C SER A 61 8.00 12.04 -0.74
N VAL A 62 8.98 11.13 -0.93
CA VAL A 62 10.36 11.24 -0.45
C VAL A 62 11.12 12.40 -1.10
N GLN A 63 10.92 12.65 -2.41
CA GLN A 63 11.55 13.79 -3.09
C GLN A 63 11.01 15.13 -2.59
N ASN A 64 9.73 15.21 -2.23
CA ASN A 64 9.08 16.45 -1.79
C ASN A 64 9.11 16.66 -0.26
N SER A 65 9.62 15.67 0.48
CA SER A 65 9.72 15.71 1.95
C SER A 65 11.03 16.33 2.42
N SER A 66 10.96 17.20 3.42
CA SER A 66 12.12 17.82 4.07
C SER A 66 12.78 16.92 5.12
N ASN A 67 12.02 16.00 5.72
CA ASN A 67 12.47 15.21 6.87
C ASN A 67 13.01 13.84 6.45
N GLN A 68 14.29 13.59 6.75
CA GLN A 68 14.96 12.33 6.41
C GLN A 68 14.40 11.11 7.17
N LEU A 69 13.87 11.27 8.38
CA LEU A 69 13.26 10.17 9.15
C LEU A 69 12.00 9.64 8.47
N VAL A 70 11.14 10.53 7.99
CA VAL A 70 9.89 10.16 7.28
C VAL A 70 10.22 9.39 6.00
N LYS A 71 11.30 9.78 5.30
CA LYS A 71 11.79 9.07 4.11
C LYS A 71 12.17 7.62 4.42
N VAL A 72 12.94 7.41 5.49
CA VAL A 72 13.34 6.06 5.91
C VAL A 72 12.11 5.24 6.30
N MET A 73 11.20 5.81 7.08
CA MET A 73 9.97 5.11 7.50
C MET A 73 9.12 4.67 6.31
N PHE A 74 8.96 5.49 5.27
CA PHE A 74 8.23 5.09 4.06
C PHE A 74 8.80 3.83 3.43
N PHE A 75 10.13 3.78 3.22
CA PHE A 75 10.76 2.61 2.63
C PHE A 75 10.66 1.39 3.54
N VAL A 76 10.84 1.55 4.86
CA VAL A 76 10.72 0.44 5.83
C VAL A 76 9.32 -0.17 5.84
N PHE A 77 8.27 0.65 5.94
CA PHE A 77 6.91 0.12 5.93
C PHE A 77 6.53 -0.45 4.57
N TRP A 78 7.03 0.13 3.46
CA TRP A 78 6.76 -0.40 2.12
C TRP A 78 7.46 -1.73 1.87
N THR A 79 8.72 -1.90 2.27
CA THR A 79 9.41 -3.20 2.14
C THR A 79 8.77 -4.25 3.01
N LEU A 80 8.30 -3.88 4.22
CA LEU A 80 7.55 -4.77 5.08
C LEU A 80 6.23 -5.20 4.43
N LEU A 81 5.46 -4.26 3.87
CA LEU A 81 4.21 -4.54 3.16
C LEU A 81 4.46 -5.47 1.97
N ALA A 82 5.47 -5.16 1.15
CA ALA A 82 5.87 -5.97 0.00
C ALA A 82 6.21 -7.41 0.41
N PHE A 83 7.00 -7.56 1.47
CA PHE A 83 7.39 -8.86 1.99
C PHE A 83 6.19 -9.67 2.47
N LEU A 84 5.25 -9.04 3.19
CA LEU A 84 4.04 -9.69 3.68
C LEU A 84 3.15 -10.17 2.52
N LEU A 85 2.86 -9.31 1.54
CA LEU A 85 2.04 -9.69 0.37
C LEU A 85 2.69 -10.81 -0.43
N ILE A 86 4.00 -10.73 -0.72
CA ILE A 86 4.71 -11.78 -1.47
C ILE A 86 4.72 -13.09 -0.67
N SER A 87 4.93 -13.03 0.65
CA SER A 87 4.92 -14.24 1.49
C SER A 87 3.56 -14.94 1.49
N GLU A 88 2.47 -14.17 1.45
CA GLU A 88 1.09 -14.67 1.36
C GLU A 88 0.81 -15.28 -0.03
N GLU A 89 1.17 -14.59 -1.12
CA GLU A 89 0.93 -15.06 -2.50
C GLU A 89 1.69 -16.36 -2.83
N PHE A 90 2.87 -16.56 -2.26
CA PHE A 90 3.68 -17.78 -2.45
C PHE A 90 3.46 -18.82 -1.34
N GLU A 91 2.52 -18.59 -0.41
CA GLU A 91 2.24 -19.45 0.75
C GLU A 91 3.51 -19.86 1.54
N ILE A 92 4.54 -18.99 1.56
CA ILE A 92 5.84 -19.31 2.16
C ILE A 92 5.74 -19.32 3.68
N LEU A 93 4.97 -18.37 4.23
CA LEU A 93 4.78 -18.17 5.67
C LEU A 93 3.32 -17.85 5.96
N HIS A 94 2.69 -18.62 6.85
CA HIS A 94 1.37 -18.29 7.40
C HIS A 94 1.51 -17.20 8.46
N LEU A 95 1.66 -15.96 8.00
CA LEU A 95 1.64 -14.78 8.85
C LEU A 95 0.21 -14.30 9.06
N PRO A 96 -0.12 -13.74 10.23
CA PRO A 96 -1.45 -13.19 10.45
C PRO A 96 -1.67 -11.95 9.59
N GLU A 97 -2.75 -11.94 8.81
CA GLU A 97 -3.17 -10.82 7.96
C GLU A 97 -3.28 -9.48 8.71
N ALA A 98 -3.51 -9.54 10.03
CA ALA A 98 -3.50 -8.38 10.93
C ALA A 98 -2.25 -7.51 10.78
N ILE A 99 -1.09 -8.12 10.53
CA ILE A 99 0.18 -7.39 10.34
C ILE A 99 0.17 -6.65 9.01
N THR A 100 -0.36 -7.26 7.95
CA THR A 100 -0.52 -6.64 6.63
C THR A 100 -1.43 -5.42 6.72
N TYR A 101 -2.58 -5.54 7.41
CA TYR A 101 -3.48 -4.41 7.66
C TYR A 101 -2.82 -3.29 8.46
N ALA A 102 -2.13 -3.62 9.55
CA ALA A 102 -1.43 -2.64 10.37
C ALA A 102 -0.34 -1.91 9.60
N THR A 103 0.40 -2.62 8.75
CA THR A 103 1.46 -2.07 7.90
C THR A 103 0.87 -1.14 6.83
N GLY A 104 -0.21 -1.55 6.17
CA GLY A 104 -0.92 -0.72 5.19
C GLY A 104 -1.50 0.56 5.82
N PHE A 105 -2.09 0.45 7.02
CA PHE A 105 -2.63 1.59 7.74
C PHE A 105 -1.51 2.57 8.16
N SER A 106 -0.38 2.03 8.63
CA SER A 106 0.78 2.84 8.98
C SER A 106 1.31 3.62 7.77
N LEU A 107 1.38 3.01 6.59
CA LEU A 107 1.73 3.67 5.32
C LEU A 107 0.75 4.79 4.95
N ALA A 108 -0.56 4.53 5.05
CA ALA A 108 -1.58 5.53 4.79
C ALA A 108 -1.44 6.73 5.75
N PHE A 109 -1.24 6.47 7.04
CA PHE A 109 -1.00 7.50 8.04
C PHE A 109 0.28 8.29 7.75
N LEU A 110 1.35 7.61 7.34
CA LEU A 110 2.62 8.25 6.98
C LEU A 110 2.48 9.22 5.80
N HIS A 111 1.70 8.84 4.78
CA HIS A 111 1.36 9.74 3.67
C HIS A 111 0.60 10.99 4.13
N ILE A 112 -0.38 10.83 5.02
CA ILE A 112 -1.15 11.95 5.59
C ILE A 112 -0.24 12.84 6.46
N TYR A 113 0.62 12.23 7.28
CA TYR A 113 1.56 12.93 8.14
C TYR A 113 2.58 13.74 7.34
N ASN A 114 3.20 13.13 6.34
CA ASN A 114 4.16 13.79 5.46
C ASN A 114 3.55 15.01 4.76
N LYS A 115 2.32 14.85 4.25
CA LYS A 115 1.56 15.95 3.62
C LYS A 115 1.34 17.12 4.58
N LYS A 116 1.00 16.85 5.84
CA LYS A 116 0.59 17.88 6.81
C LYS A 116 1.78 18.62 7.45
N TYR A 117 2.91 17.94 7.65
CA TYR A 117 4.00 18.46 8.49
C TYR A 117 5.38 18.51 7.82
N CYS A 118 5.60 17.83 6.70
CA CYS A 118 6.94 17.62 6.16
C CYS A 118 7.07 17.97 4.68
N GLN A 119 6.07 18.60 4.06
CA GLN A 119 6.21 19.15 2.72
C GLN A 119 7.11 20.38 2.76
N CYS A 120 8.05 20.47 1.82
CA CYS A 120 8.77 21.70 1.59
C CYS A 120 7.77 22.79 1.17
N ASP A 121 7.62 23.82 2.01
CA ASP A 121 6.94 25.05 1.64
C ASP A 121 7.73 25.65 0.48
N LYS A 122 7.17 25.58 -0.73
CA LYS A 122 7.61 26.46 -1.81
C LYS A 122 6.80 27.73 -1.62
N GLU A 123 7.33 28.63 -0.81
CA GLU A 123 7.08 30.07 -1.02
C GLU A 123 7.47 30.46 -2.45
#